data_AF-A0A7W9WCH8-F1
#
_entry.id   AF-A0A7W9WCH8-F1
#
_cell.length_a   1.000
_cell.length_b   1.000
_cell.length_c   1.000
_cell.angle_alpha   90.00
_cell.angle_beta   90.00
_cell.angle_gamma   90.00
#
_symmetry.space_group_name_H-M   'P 1'
#
loop_
_entity.id
_entity.type
_entity.pdbx_description
1 polymer ?
#
loop_
_entity_poly.entity_id
_entity_poly.type
_entity_poly.pdbx_seq_one_letter_code
_entity_poly.pdbx_strand_id
1 'polypeptide(L)'
;MKKILLLLGGWTITFSGYGQATRLNDRNTLGWLVYSGDHKLTEKWALHTEYQWRRVNWLRAPQQQLARLGLVRTLTDRLTVSGGYTYFQTHRYGSYPTVPARPEPEHRLYQDVSLKDLLGRLTLTHRLRLEQRWLGSRAEEGRGQVQDWAFQNRIRYQLAGQFPLQGPAIEDNEWYLNAFDELFIGFGRNVGDNVFNQNRLSGGLGYQFHDNAKVELNYLYQISQHAEPDAASGRPVFEINHGFRLNVLYALDFTH
;
A
#
# COMPACT_ATOMS: atom_id res chain seq x y z
N MET A 1 28.04 19.67 53.79
CA MET A 1 28.81 20.48 52.83
C MET A 1 28.95 19.69 51.53
N LYS A 2 28.85 20.42 50.41
CA LYS A 2 28.51 19.99 49.04
C LYS A 2 29.44 18.90 48.47
N LYS A 3 28.87 17.83 47.90
CA LYS A 3 29.52 17.03 46.84
C LYS A 3 28.96 17.52 45.51
N ILE A 4 29.77 18.28 44.78
CA ILE A 4 29.47 18.73 43.42
C ILE A 4 29.82 17.58 42.49
N LEU A 5 28.80 16.95 41.88
CA LEU A 5 28.99 16.09 40.72
C LEU A 5 29.03 16.99 39.49
N LEU A 6 30.19 17.06 38.83
CA LEU A 6 30.36 17.70 37.53
C LEU A 6 29.66 16.84 36.46
N LEU A 7 28.52 17.32 35.97
CA LEU A 7 27.92 16.86 34.72
C LEU A 7 28.71 17.49 33.56
N LEU A 8 29.64 16.73 32.97
CA LEU A 8 30.19 17.02 31.65
C LEU A 8 29.09 16.74 30.61
N GLY A 9 28.36 17.79 30.25
CA GLY A 9 27.44 17.78 29.12
C GLY A 9 28.22 17.61 27.82
N GLY A 10 28.23 16.39 27.28
CA GLY A 10 28.71 16.14 25.92
C GLY A 10 27.76 16.76 24.91
N TRP A 11 28.14 17.89 24.33
CA TRP A 11 27.51 18.42 23.12
C TRP A 11 27.98 17.59 21.94
N THR A 12 27.14 16.66 21.47
CA THR A 12 27.33 16.04 20.16
C THR A 12 26.99 17.07 19.09
N ILE A 13 28.02 17.73 18.56
CA ILE A 13 27.92 18.51 17.33
C ILE A 13 27.64 17.51 16.20
N THR A 14 26.40 17.41 15.76
CA THR A 14 26.05 16.69 14.54
C THR A 14 26.55 17.50 13.35
N PHE A 15 27.68 17.10 12.77
CA PHE A 15 28.06 17.57 11.44
C PHE A 15 26.96 17.17 10.46
N SER A 16 26.39 18.16 9.77
CA SER A 16 25.51 17.89 8.63
C SER A 16 26.37 17.28 7.52
N GLY A 17 26.23 15.96 7.32
CA GLY A 17 26.83 15.27 6.20
C GLY A 17 26.16 15.68 4.89
N TYR A 18 26.80 16.55 4.12
CA TYR A 18 26.44 16.80 2.73
C TYR A 18 27.03 15.70 1.85
N GLY A 19 26.29 14.60 1.71
CA GLY A 19 26.70 13.44 0.93
C GLY A 19 25.57 12.71 0.22
N GLN A 20 24.37 13.31 0.14
CA GLN A 20 23.29 12.72 -0.65
C GLN A 20 23.43 13.18 -2.09
N ALA A 21 23.66 12.23 -3.00
CA ALA A 21 23.50 12.45 -4.44
C ALA A 21 22.17 13.18 -4.66
N THR A 22 22.17 14.23 -5.48
CA THR A 22 20.98 15.04 -5.69
C THR A 22 19.88 14.11 -6.22
N ARG A 23 18.79 13.90 -5.48
CA ARG A 23 17.69 13.04 -5.94
C ARG A 23 16.78 13.76 -6.93
N LEU A 24 16.16 13.01 -7.83
CA LEU A 24 15.10 13.50 -8.69
C LEU A 24 13.76 13.27 -7.99
N ASN A 25 12.88 14.26 -8.02
CA ASN A 25 11.55 14.15 -7.43
C ASN A 25 10.51 14.24 -8.55
N ASP A 26 9.76 13.17 -8.75
CA ASP A 26 8.60 13.16 -9.64
C ASP A 26 7.34 13.38 -8.82
N ARG A 27 6.56 14.41 -9.14
CA ARG A 27 5.37 14.77 -8.36
C ARG A 27 4.13 14.48 -9.17
N ASN A 28 3.27 13.60 -8.66
CA ASN A 28 2.02 13.25 -9.34
C ASN A 28 0.81 13.44 -8.43
N THR A 29 -0.31 13.82 -9.04
CA THR A 29 -1.62 13.81 -8.36
C THR A 29 -2.37 12.52 -8.66
N LEU A 30 -3.04 11.93 -7.66
CA LEU A 30 -3.69 10.63 -7.73
C LEU A 30 -5.22 10.73 -7.70
N GLY A 31 -5.88 9.81 -8.42
CA GLY A 31 -7.28 9.47 -8.23
C GLY A 31 -7.44 7.96 -8.28
N TRP A 32 -7.70 7.33 -7.14
CA TRP A 32 -7.79 5.88 -7.02
C TRP A 32 -9.21 5.47 -6.67
N LEU A 33 -9.82 4.64 -7.50
CA LEU A 33 -11.11 4.02 -7.22
C LEU A 33 -10.86 2.55 -6.89
N VAL A 34 -11.35 2.12 -5.74
CA VAL A 34 -11.13 0.76 -5.22
C VAL A 34 -12.46 0.13 -4.87
N TYR A 35 -12.68 -1.07 -5.40
CA TYR A 35 -13.71 -1.97 -4.92
C TYR A 35 -13.03 -3.15 -4.21
N SER A 36 -13.55 -3.56 -3.06
CA SER A 36 -13.10 -4.79 -2.39
C SER A 36 -14.20 -5.44 -1.58
N GLY A 37 -14.18 -6.76 -1.46
CA GLY A 37 -15.16 -7.52 -0.69
C GLY A 37 -14.57 -8.80 -0.12
N ASP A 38 -14.85 -9.07 1.14
CA ASP A 38 -14.59 -10.36 1.79
C ASP A 38 -15.92 -11.11 1.88
N HIS A 39 -16.24 -11.88 0.84
CA HIS A 39 -17.52 -12.57 0.72
C HIS A 39 -17.53 -13.84 1.55
N LYS A 40 -18.37 -13.92 2.59
CA LYS A 40 -18.44 -15.07 3.49
C LYS A 40 -18.89 -16.31 2.72
N LEU A 41 -18.10 -17.37 2.82
CA LEU A 41 -18.42 -18.70 2.28
C LEU A 41 -18.85 -19.65 3.41
N THR A 42 -18.28 -19.48 4.60
CA THR A 42 -18.60 -20.19 5.85
C THR A 42 -18.33 -19.26 7.03
N GLU A 43 -18.62 -19.68 8.26
CA GLU A 43 -18.26 -18.93 9.46
C GLU A 43 -16.77 -18.56 9.58
N LYS A 44 -15.88 -19.38 9.02
CA LYS A 44 -14.41 -19.19 9.14
C LYS A 44 -13.71 -18.81 7.85
N TRP A 45 -14.40 -18.84 6.72
CA TRP A 45 -13.79 -18.62 5.41
C TRP A 45 -14.57 -17.60 4.59
N ALA A 46 -13.83 -16.70 3.95
CA ALA A 46 -14.34 -15.75 2.98
C ALA A 46 -13.50 -15.73 1.71
N LEU A 47 -14.15 -15.45 0.58
CA LEU A 47 -13.52 -15.14 -0.69
C LEU A 47 -13.22 -13.64 -0.75
N HIS A 48 -11.94 -13.27 -0.84
CA HIS A 48 -11.54 -11.89 -1.07
C HIS A 48 -11.54 -11.57 -2.56
N THR A 49 -12.25 -10.52 -2.95
CA THR A 49 -12.15 -9.91 -4.28
C THR A 49 -11.74 -8.44 -4.15
N GLU A 50 -10.87 -7.97 -5.03
CA GLU A 50 -10.50 -6.55 -5.09
C GLU A 50 -10.18 -6.15 -6.53
N TYR A 51 -10.71 -4.99 -6.93
CA TYR A 51 -10.30 -4.32 -8.15
C TYR A 51 -9.93 -2.87 -7.84
N GLN A 52 -8.78 -2.43 -8.35
CA GLN A 52 -8.38 -1.03 -8.23
C GLN A 52 -8.15 -0.42 -9.61
N TRP A 53 -8.83 0.68 -9.85
CA TRP A 53 -8.63 1.53 -11.00
C TRP A 53 -7.89 2.78 -10.57
N ARG A 54 -6.57 2.79 -10.78
CA ARG A 54 -5.68 3.86 -10.34
C ARG A 54 -5.29 4.74 -11.51
N ARG A 55 -5.44 6.04 -11.30
CA ARG A 55 -5.17 7.07 -12.30
C ARG A 55 -4.31 8.17 -11.69
N VAL A 56 -3.57 8.87 -12.55
CA VAL A 56 -2.88 10.12 -12.23
C VAL A 56 -3.62 11.32 -12.84
N ASN A 57 -3.16 12.54 -12.50
CA ASN A 57 -3.70 13.81 -12.98
C ASN A 57 -5.21 13.94 -12.69
N TRP A 58 -5.62 13.63 -11.46
CA TRP A 58 -7.02 13.67 -11.02
C TRP A 58 -7.96 12.86 -11.93
N LEU A 59 -7.67 11.56 -12.08
CA LEU A 59 -8.37 10.59 -12.95
C LEU A 59 -8.07 10.67 -14.47
N ARG A 60 -7.35 11.68 -14.97
CA ARG A 60 -7.20 11.90 -16.42
C ARG A 60 -6.38 10.83 -17.14
N ALA A 61 -5.30 10.32 -16.55
CA ALA A 61 -4.41 9.36 -17.22
C ALA A 61 -4.24 8.05 -16.44
N PRO A 62 -4.07 6.90 -17.11
CA PRO A 62 -3.92 5.60 -16.46
C PRO A 62 -2.61 5.52 -15.67
N GLN A 63 -2.68 4.95 -14.47
CA GLN A 63 -1.50 4.65 -13.66
C GLN A 63 -1.33 3.13 -13.57
N GLN A 64 -2.29 2.47 -12.91
CA GLN A 64 -2.25 1.04 -12.64
C GLN A 64 -3.67 0.47 -12.59
N GLN A 65 -3.82 -0.76 -13.07
CA GLN A 65 -4.96 -1.59 -12.77
C GLN A 65 -4.52 -2.76 -11.90
N LEU A 66 -5.35 -3.14 -10.95
CA LEU A 66 -5.09 -4.24 -10.02
C LEU A 66 -6.34 -5.08 -9.92
N ALA A 67 -6.24 -6.38 -10.17
CA ALA A 67 -7.28 -7.34 -9.84
C ALA A 67 -6.71 -8.39 -8.88
N ARG A 68 -7.40 -8.66 -7.77
CA ARG A 68 -6.97 -9.61 -6.76
C ARG A 68 -8.10 -10.56 -6.41
N LEU A 69 -7.70 -11.80 -6.23
CA LEU A 69 -8.53 -12.88 -5.70
C LEU A 69 -7.76 -13.58 -4.58
N GLY A 70 -8.42 -13.91 -3.49
CA GLY A 70 -7.79 -14.64 -2.40
C GLY A 70 -8.80 -15.30 -1.46
N LEU A 71 -8.27 -16.07 -0.51
CA LEU A 71 -9.05 -16.66 0.56
C LEU A 71 -8.63 -16.04 1.88
N VAL A 72 -9.61 -15.68 2.70
CA VAL A 72 -9.43 -15.18 4.06
C VAL A 72 -9.96 -16.23 5.01
N ARG A 73 -9.18 -16.53 6.05
CA ARG A 73 -9.55 -17.42 7.14
C ARG A 73 -9.50 -16.69 8.48
N THR A 74 -10.62 -16.71 9.19
CA THR A 74 -10.69 -16.24 10.58
C THR A 74 -10.21 -17.36 11.49
N LEU A 75 -9.12 -17.11 12.22
CA LEU A 75 -8.56 -18.05 13.20
C LEU A 75 -9.11 -17.79 14.59
N THR A 76 -9.23 -16.51 14.96
CA THR A 76 -9.85 -16.03 16.19
C THR A 76 -10.54 -14.69 15.90
N ASP A 77 -11.27 -14.14 16.86
CA ASP A 77 -11.91 -12.82 16.74
C ASP A 77 -10.93 -11.66 16.48
N ARG A 78 -9.63 -11.91 16.71
CA ARG A 78 -8.55 -10.93 16.51
C ARG A 78 -7.61 -11.27 15.37
N LEU A 79 -7.51 -12.54 14.98
CA LEU A 79 -6.50 -13.02 14.05
C LEU A 79 -7.14 -13.56 12.77
N THR A 80 -6.76 -12.96 11.65
CA THR A 80 -7.09 -13.46 10.32
C THR A 80 -5.81 -13.75 9.55
N VAL A 81 -5.86 -14.78 8.73
CA VAL A 81 -4.82 -15.08 7.75
C VAL A 81 -5.44 -15.09 6.37
N SER A 82 -4.72 -14.61 5.37
CA SER A 82 -5.20 -14.70 4.00
C SER A 82 -4.09 -14.99 3.03
N GLY A 83 -4.45 -15.43 1.84
CA GLY A 83 -3.51 -15.60 0.75
C GLY A 83 -4.22 -15.61 -0.58
N GLY A 84 -3.50 -15.25 -1.63
CA GLY A 84 -4.11 -15.18 -2.94
C GLY A 84 -3.16 -14.70 -4.03
N TYR A 85 -3.79 -14.35 -5.13
CA TYR A 85 -3.13 -13.93 -6.36
C TYR A 85 -3.58 -12.51 -6.71
N THR A 86 -2.63 -11.70 -7.17
CA THR A 86 -2.91 -10.37 -7.71
C THR A 86 -2.30 -10.23 -9.09
N TYR A 87 -3.09 -9.76 -10.04
CA TYR A 87 -2.64 -9.25 -11.32
C TYR A 87 -2.56 -7.74 -11.29
N PHE A 88 -1.45 -7.21 -11.79
CA PHE A 88 -1.22 -5.78 -12.00
C PHE A 88 -0.96 -5.50 -13.47
N GLN A 89 -1.41 -4.34 -13.92
CA GLN A 89 -1.02 -3.77 -15.20
C GLN A 89 -0.60 -2.30 -14.98
N THR A 90 0.68 -2.01 -15.16
CA THR A 90 1.25 -0.67 -14.94
C THR A 90 1.38 0.06 -16.25
N HIS A 91 0.91 1.31 -16.29
CA HIS A 91 0.96 2.19 -17.46
C HIS A 91 2.05 3.25 -17.28
N ARG A 92 2.50 3.81 -18.40
CA ARG A 92 3.45 4.92 -18.41
C ARG A 92 2.82 6.17 -17.82
N TYR A 93 3.45 6.75 -16.80
CA TYR A 93 3.06 8.05 -16.23
C TYR A 93 4.27 8.75 -15.61
N GLY A 94 4.09 10.02 -15.23
CA GLY A 94 5.11 10.82 -14.56
C GLY A 94 6.20 11.32 -15.51
N SER A 95 7.13 12.08 -14.94
CA SER A 95 8.29 12.62 -15.65
C SER A 95 9.37 11.55 -15.84
N TYR A 96 9.37 10.54 -14.98
CA TYR A 96 10.32 9.43 -14.97
C TYR A 96 9.53 8.11 -14.97
N PRO A 97 9.00 7.66 -16.11
CA PRO A 97 8.18 6.45 -16.14
C PRO A 97 9.02 5.19 -15.94
N THR A 98 8.51 4.25 -15.14
CA THR A 98 9.12 2.94 -14.87
C THR A 98 8.78 1.86 -15.89
N VAL A 99 7.85 2.14 -16.80
CA VAL A 99 7.41 1.22 -17.86
C VAL A 99 7.43 1.93 -19.22
N PRO A 100 7.65 1.19 -20.33
CA PRO A 100 7.65 1.75 -21.68
C PRO A 100 6.25 2.23 -22.11
N ALA A 101 6.09 2.58 -23.39
CA ALA A 101 4.83 3.12 -23.91
C ALA A 101 3.64 2.15 -23.77
N ARG A 102 3.88 0.83 -23.81
CA ARG A 102 2.85 -0.17 -23.56
C ARG A 102 2.79 -0.57 -22.09
N PRO A 103 1.59 -0.91 -21.57
CA PRO A 103 1.47 -1.35 -20.19
C PRO A 103 2.17 -2.69 -19.94
N GLU A 104 2.87 -2.77 -18.82
CA GLU A 104 3.58 -3.99 -18.40
C GLU A 104 2.79 -4.75 -17.32
N PRO A 105 2.63 -6.08 -17.48
CA PRO A 105 1.94 -6.90 -16.51
C PRO A 105 2.84 -7.27 -15.35
N GLU A 106 2.22 -7.53 -14.20
CA GLU A 106 2.91 -8.08 -13.05
C GLU A 106 2.00 -9.09 -12.33
N HIS A 107 2.56 -10.23 -11.98
CA HIS A 107 1.90 -11.26 -11.19
C HIS A 107 2.41 -11.22 -9.76
N ARG A 108 1.51 -11.39 -8.80
CA ARG A 108 1.89 -11.50 -7.40
C ARG A 108 1.16 -12.64 -6.71
N LEU A 109 1.89 -13.37 -5.89
CA LEU A 109 1.31 -14.15 -4.81
C LEU A 109 1.49 -13.36 -3.51
N TYR A 110 0.50 -13.42 -2.64
CA TYR A 110 0.58 -12.77 -1.34
C TYR A 110 0.07 -13.68 -0.23
N GLN A 111 0.60 -13.45 0.97
CA GLN A 111 0.13 -14.04 2.22
C GLN A 111 0.06 -12.95 3.28
N ASP A 112 -1.06 -12.87 4.00
CA ASP A 112 -1.29 -11.90 5.06
C ASP A 112 -1.51 -12.57 6.40
N VAL A 113 -1.05 -11.88 7.44
CA VAL A 113 -1.50 -12.05 8.82
C VAL A 113 -2.00 -10.68 9.29
N SER A 114 -3.26 -10.62 9.72
CA SER A 114 -3.83 -9.40 10.31
C SER A 114 -4.27 -9.65 11.74
N LEU A 115 -3.81 -8.78 12.64
CA LEU A 115 -4.16 -8.76 14.05
C LEU A 115 -4.97 -7.50 14.35
N LYS A 116 -6.15 -7.68 14.95
CA LYS A 116 -7.07 -6.61 15.34
C LYS A 116 -7.03 -6.43 16.86
N ASP A 117 -6.84 -5.19 17.29
CA ASP A 117 -6.92 -4.76 18.68
C ASP A 117 -7.97 -3.66 18.85
N LEU A 118 -8.55 -3.57 20.04
CA LEU A 118 -9.55 -2.57 20.39
C LEU A 118 -9.06 -1.77 21.61
N LEU A 119 -8.86 -0.47 21.42
CA LEU A 119 -8.47 0.47 22.47
C LEU A 119 -9.62 1.46 22.71
N GLY A 120 -10.52 1.10 23.62
CA GLY A 120 -11.77 1.84 23.81
C GLY A 120 -12.63 1.75 22.55
N ARG A 121 -12.83 2.89 21.88
CA ARG A 121 -13.59 2.99 20.61
C ARG A 121 -12.67 2.87 19.37
N LEU A 122 -11.36 2.96 19.54
CA LEU A 122 -10.40 2.89 18.44
C LEU A 122 -10.11 1.42 18.11
N THR A 123 -10.48 1.01 16.90
CA THR A 123 -10.01 -0.26 16.34
C THR A 123 -8.65 -0.04 15.70
N LEU A 124 -7.65 -0.81 16.12
CA LEU A 124 -6.33 -0.87 15.50
C LEU A 124 -6.19 -2.19 14.75
N THR A 125 -5.54 -2.16 13.58
CA THR A 125 -5.22 -3.36 12.81
C THR A 125 -3.77 -3.31 12.36
N HIS A 126 -3.02 -4.32 12.77
CA HIS A 126 -1.68 -4.61 12.32
C HIS A 126 -1.75 -5.66 11.22
N ARG A 127 -1.27 -5.36 10.02
CA ARG A 127 -1.20 -6.34 8.92
C ARG A 127 0.23 -6.48 8.44
N LEU A 128 0.72 -7.71 8.49
CA LEU A 128 1.94 -8.11 7.80
C LEU A 128 1.56 -8.82 6.50
N ARG A 129 2.14 -8.40 5.38
CA ARG A 129 1.98 -9.06 4.08
C ARG A 129 3.34 -9.46 3.53
N LEU A 130 3.45 -10.71 3.11
CA LEU A 130 4.54 -11.19 2.26
C LEU A 130 4.04 -11.23 0.81
N GLU A 131 4.86 -10.77 -0.13
CA GLU A 131 4.56 -10.79 -1.56
C GLU A 131 5.74 -11.38 -2.35
N GLN A 132 5.42 -12.35 -3.22
CA GLN A 132 6.27 -12.78 -4.31
C GLN A 132 5.79 -12.12 -5.59
N ARG A 133 6.67 -11.46 -6.33
CA ARG A 133 6.34 -10.60 -7.46
C ARG A 133 7.10 -11.06 -8.69
N TRP A 134 6.41 -11.16 -9.82
CA TRP A 134 7.01 -11.40 -11.14
C TRP A 134 6.64 -10.22 -12.02
N LEU A 135 7.60 -9.35 -12.28
CA LEU A 135 7.43 -8.15 -13.09
C LEU A 135 7.76 -8.48 -14.54
N GLY A 136 6.75 -8.41 -15.41
CA GLY A 136 6.92 -8.65 -16.84
C GLY A 136 7.58 -7.46 -17.51
N SER A 137 8.47 -7.72 -18.47
CA SER A 137 9.06 -6.71 -19.32
C SER A 137 9.15 -7.17 -20.78
N ARG A 138 9.19 -6.19 -21.69
CA ARG A 138 9.32 -6.39 -23.14
C ARG A 138 10.64 -5.81 -23.63
N ALA A 139 11.31 -6.52 -24.53
CA ALA A 139 12.66 -6.17 -25.01
C ALA A 139 12.70 -4.93 -25.93
N GLU A 140 11.70 -4.71 -26.80
CA GLU A 140 11.74 -3.66 -27.84
C GLU A 140 10.88 -2.42 -27.50
N GLU A 141 11.34 -1.50 -26.65
CA GLU A 141 10.58 -0.27 -26.33
C GLU A 141 9.11 -0.52 -25.94
N GLY A 142 8.79 -1.69 -25.37
CA GLY A 142 7.42 -2.10 -25.06
C GLY A 142 6.65 -2.79 -26.20
N ARG A 143 7.28 -3.15 -27.33
CA ARG A 143 6.69 -3.91 -28.45
C ARG A 143 6.88 -5.41 -28.27
N GLY A 144 6.15 -6.21 -29.06
CA GLY A 144 6.21 -7.68 -29.00
C GLY A 144 5.48 -8.27 -27.79
N GLN A 145 5.70 -9.57 -27.52
CA GLN A 145 5.18 -10.28 -26.34
C GLN A 145 6.05 -9.98 -25.11
N VAL A 146 5.55 -10.28 -23.91
CA VAL A 146 6.36 -10.23 -22.68
C VAL A 146 7.40 -11.33 -22.78
N GLN A 147 8.68 -11.00 -22.65
CA GLN A 147 9.79 -11.93 -22.88
C GLN A 147 10.56 -12.24 -21.60
N ASP A 148 10.54 -11.34 -20.61
CA ASP A 148 11.28 -11.50 -19.36
C ASP A 148 10.38 -11.25 -18.13
N TRP A 149 10.76 -11.87 -17.02
CA TRP A 149 10.04 -11.82 -15.75
C TRP A 149 11.02 -11.69 -14.58
N ALA A 150 11.15 -10.46 -14.06
CA ALA A 150 12.00 -10.19 -12.91
C ALA A 150 11.28 -10.61 -11.61
N PHE A 151 11.88 -11.54 -10.87
CA PHE A 151 11.36 -12.00 -9.59
C PHE A 151 11.81 -11.10 -8.42
N GLN A 152 10.90 -10.69 -7.55
CA GLN A 152 11.19 -9.91 -6.35
C GLN A 152 10.38 -10.39 -5.15
N ASN A 153 10.98 -10.36 -3.95
CA ASN A 153 10.24 -10.51 -2.71
C ASN A 153 10.04 -9.16 -2.03
N ARG A 154 8.88 -9.01 -1.40
CA ARG A 154 8.55 -7.82 -0.63
C ARG A 154 7.80 -8.17 0.63
N ILE A 155 8.12 -7.48 1.71
CA ILE A 155 7.33 -7.47 2.94
C ILE A 155 6.67 -6.11 3.09
N ARG A 156 5.44 -6.11 3.59
CA ARG A 156 4.70 -4.90 3.89
C ARG A 156 4.16 -4.98 5.30
N TYR A 157 4.23 -3.86 5.99
CA TYR A 157 3.58 -3.69 7.29
C TYR A 157 2.62 -2.51 7.21
N GLN A 158 1.36 -2.75 7.55
CA GLN A 158 0.34 -1.71 7.66
C GLN A 158 -0.14 -1.61 9.10
N LEU A 159 -0.16 -0.39 9.63
CA LEU A 159 -0.93 -0.03 10.82
C LEU A 159 -2.14 0.79 10.39
N ALA A 160 -3.34 0.31 10.69
CA ALA A 160 -4.59 1.01 10.40
C ALA A 160 -5.37 1.30 11.67
N GLY A 161 -6.06 2.43 11.70
CA GLY A 161 -6.96 2.85 12.76
C GLY A 161 -8.33 3.21 12.23
N GLN A 162 -9.38 2.83 12.95
CA GLN A 162 -10.77 3.21 12.67
C GLN A 162 -11.46 3.66 13.95
N PHE A 163 -12.13 4.82 13.91
CA PHE A 163 -12.77 5.44 15.06
C PHE A 163 -14.20 5.88 14.72
N PRO A 164 -15.25 5.35 15.39
CA PRO A 164 -16.63 5.75 15.18
C PRO A 164 -16.86 7.18 15.67
N LEU A 165 -17.70 7.97 14.99
CA LEU A 165 -17.93 9.38 15.32
C LEU A 165 -19.19 9.62 16.14
N GLN A 166 -20.17 8.75 16.06
CA GLN A 166 -21.48 8.88 16.69
C GLN A 166 -21.66 7.82 17.79
N GLY A 167 -21.44 6.54 17.46
CA GLY A 167 -21.66 5.40 18.34
C GLY A 167 -20.43 4.87 19.09
N PRO A 168 -20.61 3.87 19.97
CA PRO A 168 -19.50 3.20 20.66
C PRO A 168 -18.65 2.33 19.72
N ALA A 169 -19.20 1.89 18.60
CA ALA A 169 -18.56 1.06 17.58
C ALA A 169 -19.00 1.50 16.17
N ILE A 170 -18.34 0.95 15.13
CA ILE A 170 -18.76 1.16 13.74
C ILE A 170 -19.87 0.16 13.42
N GLU A 171 -21.10 0.64 13.46
CA GLU A 171 -22.34 -0.12 13.20
C GLU A 171 -23.07 0.45 11.98
N ASP A 172 -24.25 -0.10 11.65
CA ASP A 172 -25.09 0.38 10.56
C ASP A 172 -25.40 1.88 10.71
N ASN A 173 -25.31 2.61 9.60
CA ASN A 173 -25.53 4.05 9.49
C ASN A 173 -24.54 4.93 10.28
N GLU A 174 -23.32 4.45 10.52
CA GLU A 174 -22.28 5.14 11.29
C GLU A 174 -21.25 5.87 10.40
N TRP A 175 -20.97 7.12 10.72
CA TRP A 175 -19.78 7.84 10.23
C TRP A 175 -18.55 7.50 11.08
N TYR A 176 -17.41 7.30 10.42
CA TYR A 176 -16.17 6.99 11.12
C TYR A 176 -14.96 7.63 10.48
N LEU A 177 -13.93 7.91 11.29
CA LEU A 177 -12.61 8.28 10.79
C LEU A 177 -11.80 7.02 10.54
N ASN A 178 -10.99 7.03 9.49
CA ASN A 178 -10.01 5.99 9.27
C ASN A 178 -8.67 6.58 8.82
N ALA A 179 -7.59 5.90 9.19
CA ALA A 179 -6.25 6.21 8.72
C ALA A 179 -5.40 4.95 8.66
N PHE A 180 -4.38 4.95 7.81
CA PHE A 180 -3.35 3.93 7.82
C PHE A 180 -2.00 4.48 7.40
N ASP A 181 -0.95 3.84 7.91
CA ASP A 181 0.41 3.96 7.41
C ASP A 181 0.87 2.56 6.95
N GLU A 182 1.39 2.46 5.72
CA GLU A 182 1.88 1.21 5.14
C GLU A 182 3.31 1.36 4.57
N LEU A 183 4.24 0.59 5.13
CA LEU A 183 5.64 0.52 4.70
C LEU A 183 5.89 -0.71 3.83
N PHE A 184 6.70 -0.55 2.78
CA PHE A 184 7.04 -1.58 1.80
C PHE A 184 8.56 -1.73 1.73
N ILE A 185 9.04 -2.95 1.99
CA ILE A 185 10.47 -3.27 2.00
C ILE A 185 10.72 -4.47 1.09
N GLY A 186 11.56 -4.29 0.07
CA GLY A 186 12.06 -5.38 -0.77
C GLY A 186 13.18 -6.14 -0.06
N PHE A 187 13.27 -7.46 -0.29
CA PHE A 187 14.41 -8.25 0.17
C PHE A 187 14.79 -9.39 -0.79
N GLY A 188 15.98 -9.95 -0.60
CA GLY A 188 16.53 -11.06 -1.40
C GLY A 188 17.57 -10.61 -2.43
N ARG A 189 18.09 -11.56 -3.21
CA ARG A 189 19.22 -11.34 -4.14
C ARG A 189 18.91 -10.39 -5.31
N ASN A 190 17.63 -10.19 -5.61
CA ASN A 190 17.17 -9.37 -6.73
C ASN A 190 16.75 -7.97 -6.28
N VAL A 191 17.06 -7.59 -5.04
CA VAL A 191 16.88 -6.23 -4.54
C VAL A 191 18.25 -5.57 -4.59
N GLY A 192 18.36 -4.47 -5.32
CA GLY A 192 19.59 -3.68 -5.40
C GLY A 192 19.91 -3.02 -4.05
N ASP A 193 20.78 -2.01 -4.08
CA ASP A 193 21.28 -1.37 -2.86
C ASP A 193 20.19 -0.78 -1.94
N ASN A 194 18.99 -0.55 -2.48
CA ASN A 194 17.87 0.01 -1.74
C ASN A 194 16.76 -1.01 -1.45
N VAL A 195 16.60 -1.33 -0.17
CA VAL A 195 15.52 -2.16 0.36
C VAL A 195 14.21 -1.40 0.54
N PHE A 196 14.23 -0.07 0.66
CA PHE A 196 13.01 0.73 0.75
C PHE A 196 12.32 0.79 -0.61
N ASN A 197 11.07 0.33 -0.70
CA ASN A 197 10.28 0.48 -1.91
C ASN A 197 9.36 1.69 -1.84
N GLN A 198 8.56 1.74 -0.77
CA GLN A 198 7.44 2.68 -0.71
C GLN A 198 6.95 2.87 0.73
N ASN A 199 6.42 4.07 1.00
CA ASN A 199 5.54 4.33 2.14
C ASN A 199 4.22 4.95 1.64
N ARG A 200 3.10 4.59 2.27
CA ARG A 200 1.78 5.17 2.01
C ARG A 200 1.13 5.57 3.31
N LEU A 201 0.80 6.85 3.43
CA LEU A 201 -0.02 7.39 4.49
C LEU A 201 -1.38 7.77 3.91
N SER A 202 -2.46 7.36 4.57
CA SER A 202 -3.82 7.65 4.14
C SER A 202 -4.68 8.01 5.34
N GLY A 203 -5.61 8.93 5.15
CA GLY A 203 -6.56 9.33 6.19
C GLY A 203 -7.83 9.91 5.58
N GLY A 204 -8.96 9.71 6.23
CA GLY A 204 -10.22 10.27 5.76
C GLY A 204 -11.45 9.80 6.51
N LEU A 205 -12.58 9.93 5.85
CA LEU A 205 -13.92 9.70 6.39
C LEU A 205 -14.55 8.50 5.70
N GLY A 206 -15.19 7.64 6.48
CA GLY A 206 -15.99 6.54 5.99
C GLY A 206 -17.42 6.60 6.52
N TYR A 207 -18.31 5.92 5.81
CA TYR A 207 -19.69 5.73 6.19
C TYR A 207 -20.07 4.26 6.02
N GLN A 208 -20.56 3.66 7.10
CA GLN A 208 -21.07 2.30 7.14
C GLN A 208 -22.57 2.35 6.84
N PHE A 209 -23.01 1.78 5.72
CA PHE A 209 -24.45 1.71 5.39
C PHE A 209 -25.10 0.54 6.13
N HIS A 210 -24.50 -0.64 5.99
CA HIS A 210 -24.88 -1.89 6.64
C HIS A 210 -23.63 -2.65 7.04
N ASP A 211 -23.71 -3.62 7.95
CA ASP A 211 -22.60 -4.48 8.40
C ASP A 211 -21.70 -5.01 7.26
N ASN A 212 -22.26 -5.20 6.07
CA ASN A 212 -21.59 -5.70 4.88
C ASN A 212 -21.28 -4.64 3.80
N ALA A 213 -21.66 -3.37 3.98
CA ALA A 213 -21.55 -2.32 2.96
C ALA A 213 -21.06 -0.99 3.53
N LYS A 214 -19.94 -0.47 3.01
CA LYS A 214 -19.40 0.83 3.43
C LYS A 214 -18.62 1.53 2.32
N VAL A 215 -18.49 2.84 2.45
CA VAL A 215 -17.70 3.70 1.55
C VAL A 215 -16.68 4.50 2.35
N GLU A 216 -15.50 4.71 1.81
CA GLU A 216 -14.45 5.53 2.42
C GLU A 216 -13.87 6.50 1.39
N LEU A 217 -13.77 7.77 1.75
CA LEU A 217 -13.02 8.77 0.98
C LEU A 217 -11.79 9.19 1.78
N ASN A 218 -10.62 8.93 1.22
CA ASN A 218 -9.35 9.23 1.84
C ASN A 218 -8.51 10.19 1.02
N TYR A 219 -7.75 11.02 1.70
CA TYR A 219 -6.54 11.61 1.15
C TYR A 219 -5.40 10.60 1.29
N LEU A 220 -4.67 10.37 0.19
CA LEU A 220 -3.54 9.46 0.10
C LEU A 220 -2.27 10.27 -0.19
N TYR A 221 -1.22 9.99 0.57
CA TYR A 221 0.13 10.47 0.34
C TYR A 221 1.06 9.26 0.21
N GLN A 222 1.81 9.19 -0.89
CA GLN A 222 2.67 8.08 -1.24
C GLN A 222 4.07 8.62 -1.57
N ILE A 223 5.09 8.00 -0.98
CA ILE A 223 6.48 8.15 -1.43
C ILE A 223 6.95 6.80 -1.94
N SER A 224 7.40 6.71 -3.18
CA SER A 224 8.01 5.50 -3.74
C SER A 224 9.34 5.80 -4.40
N GLN A 225 10.28 4.87 -4.31
CA GLN A 225 11.57 4.97 -4.97
C GLN A 225 11.63 3.98 -6.13
N HIS A 226 12.19 4.40 -7.27
CA HIS A 226 12.43 3.48 -8.37
C HIS A 226 13.50 2.45 -8.01
N ALA A 227 13.35 1.24 -8.57
CA ALA A 227 14.33 0.18 -8.38
C ALA A 227 15.66 0.52 -9.07
N GLU A 228 15.57 1.16 -10.24
CA GLU A 228 16.70 1.62 -11.03
C GLU A 228 16.78 3.16 -11.01
N PRO A 229 17.99 3.74 -11.03
CA PRO A 229 18.16 5.18 -11.23
C PRO A 229 17.65 5.64 -12.60
N ASP A 230 17.47 6.94 -12.75
CA ASP A 230 17.16 7.53 -14.05
C ASP A 230 18.27 7.23 -15.08
N ALA A 231 17.92 6.66 -16.23
CA ALA A 231 18.89 6.20 -17.22
C ALA A 231 19.75 7.34 -17.82
N ALA A 232 19.21 8.57 -17.88
CA ALA A 232 19.92 9.71 -18.47
C ALA A 232 20.91 10.35 -17.49
N SER A 233 20.52 10.49 -16.21
CA SER A 233 21.32 11.19 -15.21
C SER A 233 22.03 10.27 -14.20
N GLY A 234 21.68 9.00 -14.14
CA GLY A 234 22.15 8.03 -13.13
C GLY A 234 21.68 8.34 -11.71
N ARG A 235 20.75 9.28 -11.53
CA ARG A 235 20.33 9.78 -10.21
C ARG A 235 19.15 8.97 -9.68
N PRO A 236 19.07 8.73 -8.35
CA PRO A 236 17.89 8.11 -7.74
C PRO A 236 16.63 8.95 -7.98
N VAL A 237 15.54 8.30 -8.34
CA VAL A 237 14.24 8.92 -8.56
C VAL A 237 13.27 8.55 -7.44
N PHE A 238 12.64 9.56 -6.86
CA PHE A 238 11.56 9.43 -5.89
C PHE A 238 10.27 9.99 -6.47
N GLU A 239 9.23 9.17 -6.50
CA GLU A 239 7.88 9.61 -6.76
C GLU A 239 7.23 10.08 -5.46
N ILE A 240 6.69 11.29 -5.48
CA ILE A 240 5.90 11.90 -4.42
C ILE A 240 4.50 12.09 -4.96
N ASN A 241 3.63 11.16 -4.61
CA ASN A 241 2.29 11.06 -5.14
C ASN A 241 1.28 11.46 -4.06
N HIS A 242 0.27 12.25 -4.42
CA HIS A 242 -0.79 12.62 -3.47
C HIS A 242 -2.13 12.78 -4.16
N GLY A 243 -3.24 12.56 -3.47
CA GLY A 243 -4.56 12.74 -4.06
C GLY A 243 -5.63 12.00 -3.28
N PHE A 244 -6.68 11.59 -3.95
CA PHE A 244 -7.79 10.90 -3.28
C PHE A 244 -7.84 9.41 -3.60
N ARG A 245 -8.37 8.66 -2.65
CA ARG A 245 -8.71 7.25 -2.75
C ARG A 245 -10.16 7.06 -2.29
N LEU A 246 -11.02 6.62 -3.20
CA LEU A 246 -12.40 6.26 -2.92
C LEU A 246 -12.50 4.73 -2.85
N ASN A 247 -12.92 4.21 -1.69
CA ASN A 247 -13.11 2.79 -1.47
C ASN A 247 -14.59 2.48 -1.35
N VAL A 248 -15.04 1.50 -2.11
CA VAL A 248 -16.35 0.87 -1.95
C VAL A 248 -16.07 -0.54 -1.45
N LEU A 249 -16.52 -0.83 -0.24
CA LEU A 249 -16.36 -2.14 0.39
C LEU A 249 -17.72 -2.80 0.48
N TYR A 250 -17.83 -3.99 -0.11
CA TYR A 250 -19.08 -4.76 -0.12
C TYR A 250 -18.80 -6.25 0.04
N ALA A 251 -19.27 -6.82 1.15
CA ALA A 251 -19.18 -8.23 1.45
C ALA A 251 -20.53 -8.92 1.14
N LEU A 252 -20.48 -10.04 0.45
CA LEU A 252 -21.67 -10.89 0.24
C LEU A 252 -21.65 -11.99 1.29
N ASP A 253 -22.83 -12.44 1.71
CA ASP A 253 -22.97 -13.59 2.61
C ASP A 253 -23.58 -14.77 1.86
N PHE A 254 -22.79 -15.83 1.68
CA PHE A 254 -23.21 -17.07 1.01
C PHE A 254 -23.43 -18.22 1.99
N THR A 255 -23.56 -17.94 3.28
CA THR A 255 -23.73 -18.98 4.31
C THR A 255 -25.17 -19.49 4.48
N HIS A 256 -26.08 -19.02 3.63
CA HIS A 256 -27.51 -19.35 3.63
C HIS A 256 -27.87 -20.66 2.92
#